data_AF-A0A661FK01-F1
#
_entry.id   AF-A0A661FK01-F1
#
_cell.length_a   1.000
_cell.length_b   1.000
_cell.length_c   1.000
_cell.angle_alpha   90.00
_cell.angle_beta   90.00
_cell.angle_gamma   90.00
#
_symmetry.space_group_name_H-M   'P 1'
#
loop_
_entity.id
_entity.type
_entity.pdbx_description
1 polymer ?
#
loop_
_entity_poly.entity_id
_entity_poly.type
_entity_poly.pdbx_seq_one_letter_code
_entity_poly.pdbx_strand_id
1 'polypeptide(L)'
;MGKWSRRAFITTGVLAGGAVVIGVAIRPGSRADKVAGLIASDDETVFNVWVKISPDNTITAVIPHAEMGQGVHTTLAMMLADEMDADWQLVEMMEAPAHEEYANYALAKGYTLGDPDFPAFLIGTVDGIFLTASKAMNLQITGGSTSVPTTGQLGMRVAGAAVKSVLLQAAADTWDVPVDELIARKSHIIHAASDQSAPYSDFAQQAATLSQPAKPRLKTTDEYTIMGTDVQRFDVPAKVDGSALFGIDAVLPGMKYATVKAAPVFGAKVKSIDAGSIQDMPGIRKVVNLGDAVAVVADGYWQAKQALDRLPVEFEEAGNEAVEQSDIFKQFTRDMDTALANGDEIVDQQTGDADAAMSAASSVVEAEYRVPY
;
A
#
# COMPACT_ATOMS: atom_id res chain seq x y z
N MET A 1 -28.85 -17.24 -38.70
CA MET A 1 -27.59 -16.48 -38.47
C MET A 1 -27.48 -15.42 -39.56
N GLY A 2 -27.60 -14.14 -39.21
CA GLY A 2 -27.58 -13.03 -40.19
C GLY A 2 -26.19 -12.85 -40.81
N LYS A 3 -26.12 -12.62 -42.12
CA LYS A 3 -24.86 -12.34 -42.84
C LYS A 3 -24.26 -11.03 -42.33
N TRP A 4 -23.05 -11.10 -41.77
CA TRP A 4 -22.30 -9.91 -41.34
C TRP A 4 -21.94 -9.03 -42.54
N SER A 5 -22.16 -7.72 -42.42
CA SER A 5 -21.73 -6.78 -43.46
C SER A 5 -20.20 -6.62 -43.42
N ARG A 6 -19.56 -6.39 -44.56
CA ARG A 6 -18.10 -6.14 -44.64
C ARG A 6 -17.66 -4.98 -43.73
N ARG A 7 -18.52 -3.96 -43.58
CA ARG A 7 -18.30 -2.83 -42.68
C ARG A 7 -18.34 -3.26 -41.21
N ALA A 8 -19.32 -4.06 -40.81
CA ALA A 8 -19.38 -4.61 -39.45
C ALA A 8 -18.15 -5.49 -39.16
N PHE A 9 -17.72 -6.33 -40.11
CA PHE A 9 -16.52 -7.16 -39.94
C PHE A 9 -15.25 -6.32 -39.75
N ILE A 10 -15.03 -5.28 -40.57
CA ILE A 10 -13.86 -4.40 -40.45
C ILE A 10 -13.92 -3.55 -39.19
N THR A 11 -15.06 -2.94 -38.87
CA THR A 11 -15.22 -2.12 -37.65
C THR A 11 -15.03 -2.96 -36.39
N THR A 12 -15.64 -4.14 -36.32
CA THR A 12 -15.42 -5.05 -35.19
C THR A 12 -13.98 -5.54 -35.13
N GLY A 13 -13.35 -5.85 -36.27
CA GLY A 13 -11.93 -6.25 -36.32
C GLY A 13 -10.97 -5.15 -35.85
N VAL A 14 -11.21 -3.89 -36.24
CA VAL A 14 -10.42 -2.73 -35.79
C VAL A 14 -10.65 -2.44 -34.32
N LEU A 15 -11.89 -2.49 -33.83
CA LEU A 15 -12.19 -2.27 -32.41
C LEU A 15 -11.60 -3.39 -31.54
N ALA A 16 -11.78 -4.65 -31.93
CA ALA A 16 -11.20 -5.79 -31.22
C ALA A 16 -9.67 -5.77 -31.26
N GLY A 17 -9.08 -5.51 -32.43
CA GLY A 17 -7.63 -5.39 -32.59
C GLY A 17 -7.05 -4.22 -31.79
N GLY A 18 -7.69 -3.06 -31.82
CA GLY A 18 -7.32 -1.88 -31.03
C GLY A 18 -7.41 -2.13 -29.53
N ALA A 19 -8.47 -2.78 -29.05
CA ALA A 19 -8.63 -3.16 -27.65
C ALA A 19 -7.56 -4.14 -27.17
N VAL A 20 -7.19 -5.13 -28.01
CA VAL A 20 -6.09 -6.06 -27.70
C VAL A 20 -4.74 -5.33 -27.65
N VAL A 21 -4.46 -4.44 -28.62
CA VAL A 21 -3.21 -3.66 -28.64
C VAL A 21 -3.11 -2.77 -27.40
N ILE A 22 -4.17 -2.04 -27.04
CA ILE A 22 -4.22 -1.23 -25.81
C ILE A 22 -4.04 -2.12 -24.58
N GLY A 23 -4.73 -3.26 -24.53
CA GLY A 23 -4.64 -4.20 -23.41
C GLY A 23 -3.25 -4.84 -23.23
N VAL A 24 -2.48 -5.00 -24.30
CA VAL A 24 -1.08 -5.44 -24.23
C VAL A 24 -0.15 -4.27 -23.88
N ALA A 25 -0.37 -3.09 -24.46
CA ALA A 25 0.45 -1.90 -24.22
C ALA A 25 0.37 -1.39 -22.78
N ILE A 26 -0.76 -1.61 -22.10
CA ILE A 26 -0.91 -1.21 -20.69
C ILE A 26 -0.23 -2.17 -19.71
N ARG A 27 0.24 -3.34 -20.18
CA ARG A 27 0.90 -4.32 -19.30
C ARG A 27 2.17 -3.70 -18.72
N PRO A 28 2.40 -3.81 -17.41
CA PRO A 28 3.50 -3.12 -16.76
C PRO A 28 4.89 -3.64 -17.18
N GLY A 29 4.96 -4.88 -17.69
CA GLY A 29 6.22 -5.54 -18.03
C GLY A 29 7.12 -5.72 -16.81
N SER A 30 8.41 -5.99 -17.04
CA SER A 30 9.41 -5.83 -15.99
C SER A 30 9.58 -4.35 -15.70
N ARG A 31 9.58 -4.00 -14.42
CA ARG A 31 9.79 -2.63 -13.95
C ARG A 31 11.13 -2.47 -13.23
N ALA A 32 11.94 -3.54 -13.18
CA ALA A 32 13.24 -3.58 -12.53
C ALA A 32 14.16 -2.44 -13.02
N ASP A 33 14.34 -2.33 -14.34
CA ASP A 33 15.22 -1.32 -14.95
C ASP A 33 14.82 0.13 -14.60
N LYS A 34 13.54 0.36 -14.33
CA LYS A 34 13.02 1.71 -14.01
C LYS A 34 13.32 2.12 -12.57
N VAL A 35 13.58 1.16 -11.68
CA VAL A 35 13.87 1.42 -10.27
C VAL A 35 15.30 1.07 -9.89
N ALA A 36 16.03 0.29 -10.71
CA ALA A 36 17.36 -0.22 -10.39
C ALA A 36 18.32 0.89 -9.95
N GLY A 37 18.39 2.01 -10.68
CA GLY A 37 19.25 3.14 -10.31
C GLY A 37 18.86 3.89 -9.02
N LEU A 38 17.74 3.53 -8.39
CA LEU A 38 17.29 4.08 -7.10
C LEU A 38 17.53 3.13 -5.93
N ILE A 39 17.57 1.82 -6.18
CA ILE A 39 17.55 0.79 -5.12
C ILE A 39 18.77 -0.12 -5.12
N ALA A 40 19.57 -0.13 -6.19
CA ALA A 40 20.66 -1.08 -6.37
C ALA A 40 21.99 -0.40 -6.72
N SER A 41 23.07 -1.02 -6.24
CA SER A 41 24.43 -0.80 -6.71
C SER A 41 24.69 -1.63 -7.99
N ASP A 42 25.76 -1.32 -8.72
CA ASP A 42 26.06 -1.91 -10.03
C ASP A 42 26.23 -3.45 -10.01
N ASP A 43 26.55 -4.03 -8.85
CA ASP A 43 26.78 -5.47 -8.66
C ASP A 43 25.55 -6.22 -8.11
N GLU A 44 24.50 -5.52 -7.70
CA GLU A 44 23.27 -6.12 -7.20
C GLU A 44 22.30 -6.43 -8.34
N THR A 45 21.63 -7.58 -8.27
CA THR A 45 20.65 -8.00 -9.28
C THR A 45 19.24 -7.66 -8.85
N VAL A 46 18.57 -6.75 -9.58
CA VAL A 46 17.17 -6.39 -9.36
C VAL A 46 16.25 -7.29 -10.19
N PHE A 47 15.37 -8.04 -9.54
CA PHE A 47 14.44 -8.93 -10.24
C PHE A 47 13.15 -8.23 -10.64
N ASN A 48 12.60 -7.45 -9.73
CA ASN A 48 11.39 -6.67 -9.91
C ASN A 48 11.40 -5.54 -8.87
N VAL A 49 10.30 -4.79 -8.74
CA VAL A 49 10.25 -3.66 -7.80
C VAL A 49 10.38 -4.09 -6.33
N TRP A 50 10.14 -5.36 -6.00
CA TRP A 50 10.01 -5.87 -4.64
C TRP A 50 11.29 -6.51 -4.10
N VAL A 51 12.23 -6.91 -4.96
CA VAL A 51 13.39 -7.71 -4.52
C VAL A 51 14.62 -7.51 -5.40
N LYS A 52 15.76 -7.45 -4.71
CA LYS A 52 17.10 -7.55 -5.28
C LYS A 52 17.92 -8.59 -4.52
N ILE A 53 18.93 -9.16 -5.19
CA ILE A 53 19.89 -10.11 -4.61
C ILE A 53 21.30 -9.59 -4.85
N SER A 54 22.10 -9.50 -3.79
CA SER A 54 23.50 -9.08 -3.82
C SER A 54 24.43 -10.24 -4.14
N PRO A 55 25.68 -9.98 -4.60
CA PRO A 55 26.67 -11.03 -4.88
C PRO A 55 27.03 -11.90 -3.67
N ASP A 56 26.85 -11.40 -2.46
CA ASP A 56 27.07 -12.13 -1.20
C ASP A 56 25.84 -12.96 -0.76
N ASN A 57 24.84 -13.09 -1.64
CA ASN A 57 23.60 -13.81 -1.45
C ASN A 57 22.60 -13.15 -0.48
N THR A 58 22.82 -11.88 -0.12
CA THR A 58 21.84 -11.09 0.63
C THR A 58 20.60 -10.82 -0.24
N ILE A 59 19.42 -11.06 0.31
CA ILE A 59 18.13 -10.81 -0.34
C ILE A 59 17.51 -9.56 0.32
N THR A 60 17.37 -8.48 -0.44
CA THR A 60 16.73 -7.27 0.07
C THR A 60 15.29 -7.18 -0.42
N ALA A 61 14.34 -7.21 0.51
CA ALA A 61 12.93 -6.91 0.24
C ALA A 61 12.72 -5.40 0.20
N VAL A 62 12.17 -4.87 -0.90
CA VAL A 62 11.90 -3.44 -1.09
C VAL A 62 10.43 -3.16 -0.81
N ILE A 63 10.17 -2.34 0.22
CA ILE A 63 8.85 -2.26 0.86
C ILE A 63 8.24 -0.85 0.69
N PRO A 64 7.17 -0.69 -0.11
CA PRO A 64 6.53 0.60 -0.36
C PRO A 64 5.49 0.94 0.70
N HIS A 65 5.88 0.82 1.97
CA HIS A 65 5.06 1.15 3.14
C HIS A 65 5.93 1.82 4.20
N ALA A 66 5.36 2.77 4.93
CA ALA A 66 6.00 3.46 6.03
C ALA A 66 5.81 2.67 7.33
N GLU A 67 6.84 2.57 8.17
CA GLU A 67 6.80 1.85 9.44
C GLU A 67 6.75 2.82 10.62
N MET A 68 5.71 2.72 11.46
CA MET A 68 5.47 3.64 12.58
C MET A 68 5.15 2.92 13.91
N GLY A 69 5.34 1.61 13.99
CA GLY A 69 5.01 0.78 15.15
C GLY A 69 4.41 -0.57 14.80
N GLN A 70 3.80 -0.69 13.63
CA GLN A 70 2.95 -1.83 13.26
C GLN A 70 3.73 -3.08 12.82
N GLY A 71 5.00 -2.97 12.43
CA GLY A 71 5.83 -4.10 12.00
C GLY A 71 5.62 -4.51 10.55
N VAL A 72 5.20 -3.59 9.69
CA VAL A 72 4.89 -3.86 8.28
C VAL A 72 6.14 -4.20 7.49
N HIS A 73 7.27 -3.55 7.78
CA HIS A 73 8.55 -3.83 7.12
C HIS A 73 8.97 -5.29 7.34
N THR A 74 8.96 -5.74 8.60
CA THR A 74 9.27 -7.13 8.93
C THR A 74 8.26 -8.09 8.31
N THR A 75 6.96 -7.84 8.50
CA THR A 75 5.91 -8.76 8.04
C THR A 75 5.93 -8.95 6.53
N LEU A 76 6.07 -7.87 5.76
CA LEU A 76 6.10 -7.95 4.30
C LEU A 76 7.37 -8.61 3.76
N ALA A 77 8.52 -8.36 4.40
CA ALA A 77 9.76 -9.07 4.08
C ALA A 77 9.63 -10.58 4.35
N MET A 78 9.02 -10.99 5.48
CA MET A 78 8.76 -12.40 5.79
C MET A 78 7.91 -13.07 4.69
N MET A 79 6.86 -12.39 4.22
CA MET A 79 5.99 -12.93 3.17
C MET A 79 6.72 -13.18 1.84
N LEU A 80 7.64 -12.28 1.47
CA LEU A 80 8.47 -12.45 0.28
C LEU A 80 9.53 -13.55 0.48
N ALA A 81 10.25 -13.49 1.60
CA ALA A 81 11.32 -14.41 1.94
C ALA A 81 10.85 -15.86 2.09
N ASP A 82 9.67 -16.08 2.69
CA ASP A 82 9.11 -17.41 2.87
C ASP A 82 8.79 -18.07 1.53
N GLU A 83 8.16 -17.34 0.62
CA GLU A 83 7.88 -17.83 -0.74
C GLU A 83 9.16 -18.11 -1.52
N MET A 84 10.24 -17.39 -1.23
CA MET A 84 11.57 -17.62 -1.80
C MET A 84 12.33 -18.80 -1.18
N ASP A 85 11.85 -19.41 -0.10
CA ASP A 85 12.64 -20.37 0.70
C ASP A 85 14.00 -19.77 1.13
N ALA A 86 14.01 -18.48 1.41
CA ALA A 86 15.20 -17.71 1.78
C ALA A 86 15.72 -18.10 3.18
N ASP A 87 17.01 -17.93 3.40
CA ASP A 87 17.57 -17.88 4.76
C ASP A 87 17.26 -16.51 5.35
N TRP A 88 16.43 -16.47 6.40
CA TRP A 88 16.07 -15.21 7.08
C TRP A 88 17.28 -14.44 7.59
N GLN A 89 18.40 -15.11 7.90
CA GLN A 89 19.63 -14.44 8.33
C GLN A 89 20.31 -13.63 7.22
N LEU A 90 19.96 -13.90 5.95
CA LEU A 90 20.44 -13.18 4.77
C LEU A 90 19.36 -12.24 4.20
N VAL A 91 18.23 -12.04 4.90
CA VAL A 91 17.16 -11.16 4.45
C VAL A 91 17.30 -9.79 5.09
N GLU A 92 17.37 -8.77 4.24
CA GLU A 92 17.29 -7.37 4.64
C GLU A 92 16.01 -6.74 4.11
N MET A 93 15.66 -5.58 4.67
CA MET A 93 14.59 -4.76 4.15
C MET A 93 15.11 -3.37 3.78
N MET A 94 14.54 -2.81 2.70
CA MET A 94 14.72 -1.44 2.27
C MET A 94 13.36 -0.78 2.14
N GLU A 95 13.19 0.41 2.71
CA GLU A 95 11.99 1.21 2.42
C GLU A 95 12.06 1.71 0.98
N ALA A 96 10.99 1.51 0.22
CA ALA A 96 10.98 1.89 -1.18
C ALA A 96 11.04 3.42 -1.33
N PRO A 97 11.79 3.94 -2.32
CA PRO A 97 11.84 5.37 -2.59
C PRO A 97 10.44 5.91 -2.94
N ALA A 98 10.23 7.20 -2.68
CA ALA A 98 9.03 7.91 -3.12
C ALA A 98 9.06 8.09 -4.66
N HIS A 99 8.58 7.07 -5.37
CA HIS A 99 8.62 6.99 -6.83
C HIS A 99 7.36 6.30 -7.37
N GLU A 100 6.85 6.76 -8.51
CA GLU A 100 5.57 6.28 -9.06
C GLU A 100 5.55 4.77 -9.38
N GLU A 101 6.69 4.15 -9.63
CA GLU A 101 6.78 2.69 -9.82
C GLU A 101 6.47 1.91 -8.53
N TYR A 102 6.46 2.56 -7.37
CA TYR A 102 6.05 1.98 -6.10
C TYR A 102 4.58 2.25 -5.74
N ALA A 103 3.79 2.81 -6.66
CA ALA A 103 2.36 3.01 -6.44
C ALA A 103 1.69 1.69 -6.05
N ASN A 104 0.94 1.67 -4.94
CA ASN A 104 0.33 0.48 -4.33
C ASN A 104 -0.88 -0.02 -5.15
N TYR A 105 -0.68 -0.42 -6.39
CA TYR A 105 -1.75 -0.90 -7.26
C TYR A 105 -2.43 -2.18 -6.73
N ALA A 106 -1.68 -3.00 -5.98
CA ALA A 106 -2.22 -4.18 -5.30
C ALA A 106 -3.29 -3.79 -4.27
N LEU A 107 -3.13 -2.65 -3.58
CA LEU A 107 -4.13 -2.09 -2.68
C LEU A 107 -5.36 -1.64 -3.47
N ALA A 108 -5.17 -0.85 -4.53
CA ALA A 108 -6.28 -0.36 -5.36
C ALA A 108 -7.11 -1.53 -5.94
N LYS A 109 -6.41 -2.54 -6.48
CA LYS A 109 -7.01 -3.78 -7.00
C LYS A 109 -7.74 -4.55 -5.91
N GLY A 110 -7.07 -4.82 -4.78
CA GLY A 110 -7.62 -5.59 -3.66
C GLY A 110 -8.84 -4.93 -3.04
N TYR A 111 -8.84 -3.61 -2.89
CA TYR A 111 -9.99 -2.87 -2.35
C TYR A 111 -11.18 -2.86 -3.31
N THR A 112 -10.91 -2.77 -4.61
CA THR A 112 -11.98 -2.64 -5.62
C THR A 112 -12.57 -3.99 -6.00
N LEU A 113 -11.74 -5.04 -6.06
CA LEU A 113 -12.12 -6.35 -6.60
C LEU A 113 -12.01 -7.49 -5.58
N GLY A 114 -11.42 -7.28 -4.40
CA GLY A 114 -11.06 -8.36 -3.49
C GLY A 114 -9.90 -9.20 -4.05
N ASP A 115 -10.05 -10.52 -4.01
CA ASP A 115 -9.09 -11.49 -4.59
C ASP A 115 -9.74 -12.33 -5.71
N PRO A 116 -10.02 -11.73 -6.88
CA PRO A 116 -10.64 -12.45 -7.99
C PRO A 116 -9.64 -13.37 -8.70
N ASP A 117 -10.05 -14.62 -8.96
CA ASP A 117 -9.22 -15.59 -9.68
C ASP A 117 -9.22 -15.33 -11.20
N PHE A 118 -8.33 -14.45 -11.66
CA PHE A 118 -8.19 -14.15 -13.08
C PHE A 118 -7.41 -15.24 -13.84
N PRO A 119 -7.78 -15.53 -15.10
CA PRO A 119 -6.94 -16.29 -16.01
C PRO A 119 -5.58 -15.62 -16.21
N ALA A 120 -4.50 -16.40 -16.21
CA ALA A 120 -3.12 -15.90 -16.24
C ALA A 120 -2.84 -14.90 -17.39
N PHE A 121 -3.44 -15.11 -18.55
CA PHE A 121 -3.24 -14.25 -19.72
C PHE A 121 -3.85 -12.84 -19.58
N LEU A 122 -4.75 -12.61 -18.60
CA LEU A 122 -5.37 -11.31 -18.32
C LEU A 122 -4.69 -10.55 -17.18
N ILE A 123 -3.98 -11.23 -16.28
CA ILE A 123 -3.41 -10.65 -15.06
C ILE A 123 -2.59 -9.39 -15.37
N GLY A 124 -1.65 -9.49 -16.30
CA GLY A 124 -0.80 -8.33 -16.64
C GLY A 124 -1.58 -7.13 -17.18
N THR A 125 -2.69 -7.35 -17.88
CA THR A 125 -3.54 -6.25 -18.39
C THR A 125 -4.33 -5.62 -17.25
N VAL A 126 -4.88 -6.41 -16.34
CA VAL A 126 -5.58 -5.93 -15.15
C VAL A 126 -4.62 -5.14 -14.25
N ASP A 127 -3.46 -5.69 -13.96
CA ASP A 127 -2.43 -5.03 -13.14
C ASP A 127 -1.98 -3.71 -13.78
N GLY A 128 -1.85 -3.68 -15.12
CA GLY A 128 -1.54 -2.47 -15.87
C GLY A 128 -2.55 -1.34 -15.69
N ILE A 129 -3.85 -1.67 -15.71
CA ILE A 129 -4.94 -0.70 -15.48
C ILE A 129 -4.83 -0.12 -14.08
N PHE A 130 -4.74 -0.97 -13.05
CA PHE A 130 -4.66 -0.51 -11.66
C PHE A 130 -3.37 0.24 -11.37
N LEU A 131 -2.24 -0.17 -11.95
CA LEU A 131 -0.98 0.54 -11.81
C LEU A 131 -1.07 1.94 -12.44
N THR A 132 -1.61 2.05 -13.65
CA THR A 132 -1.78 3.34 -14.32
C THR A 132 -2.65 4.29 -13.50
N ALA A 133 -3.78 3.80 -12.97
CA ALA A 133 -4.66 4.58 -12.10
C ALA A 133 -3.97 5.00 -10.80
N SER A 134 -3.26 4.08 -10.15
CA SER A 134 -2.57 4.34 -8.87
C SER A 134 -1.43 5.34 -9.03
N LYS A 135 -0.69 5.28 -10.15
CA LYS A 135 0.34 6.27 -10.51
C LYS A 135 -0.25 7.66 -10.70
N ALA A 136 -1.37 7.77 -11.42
CA ALA A 136 -2.04 9.05 -11.63
C ALA A 136 -2.47 9.74 -10.31
N MET A 137 -2.65 8.94 -9.24
CA MET A 137 -2.98 9.42 -7.90
C MET A 137 -1.76 9.58 -6.97
N ASN A 138 -0.54 9.27 -7.43
CA ASN A 138 0.66 9.16 -6.59
C ASN A 138 0.44 8.28 -5.34
N LEU A 139 -0.26 7.16 -5.51
CA LEU A 139 -0.72 6.35 -4.39
C LEU A 139 0.40 5.49 -3.78
N GLN A 140 1.11 6.02 -2.79
CA GLN A 140 2.01 5.27 -1.93
C GLN A 140 1.60 5.50 -0.46
N ILE A 141 0.82 4.58 0.09
CA ILE A 141 0.07 4.74 1.34
C ILE A 141 0.28 3.55 2.28
N THR A 142 0.29 3.86 3.57
CA THR A 142 0.17 2.86 4.64
C THR A 142 -1.00 3.23 5.53
N GLY A 143 -2.07 2.43 5.49
CA GLY A 143 -3.31 2.72 6.21
C GLY A 143 -4.42 1.72 5.91
N GLY A 144 -5.54 1.86 6.62
CA GLY A 144 -6.74 1.04 6.42
C GLY A 144 -6.55 -0.47 6.66
N SER A 145 -5.52 -0.86 7.42
CA SER A 145 -5.16 -2.28 7.65
C SER A 145 -4.91 -3.08 6.36
N THR A 146 -4.49 -2.41 5.29
CA THR A 146 -4.43 -3.01 3.94
C THR A 146 -3.09 -3.65 3.60
N SER A 147 -1.98 -3.28 4.26
CA SER A 147 -0.63 -3.68 3.83
C SER A 147 -0.45 -5.19 3.71
N VAL A 148 -0.88 -5.98 4.71
CA VAL A 148 -0.78 -7.44 4.68
C VAL A 148 -1.77 -8.07 3.69
N PRO A 149 -3.10 -7.84 3.78
CA PRO A 149 -4.07 -8.51 2.90
C PRO A 149 -3.95 -8.09 1.42
N THR A 150 -3.35 -6.94 1.12
CA THR A 150 -3.15 -6.49 -0.27
C THR A 150 -1.69 -6.62 -0.69
N THR A 151 -0.81 -5.68 -0.36
CA THR A 151 0.61 -5.70 -0.77
C THR A 151 1.31 -6.99 -0.37
N GLY A 152 1.04 -7.53 0.82
CA GLY A 152 1.61 -8.79 1.28
C GLY A 152 1.14 -9.98 0.43
N GLN A 153 -0.16 -10.23 0.40
CA GLN A 153 -0.72 -11.41 -0.28
C GLN A 153 -0.62 -11.33 -1.81
N LEU A 154 -0.92 -10.17 -2.39
CA LEU A 154 -1.05 -9.96 -3.83
C LEU A 154 0.23 -9.41 -4.49
N GLY A 155 1.19 -8.95 -3.69
CA GLY A 155 2.46 -8.38 -4.16
C GLY A 155 3.67 -9.20 -3.70
N MET A 156 4.00 -9.14 -2.42
CA MET A 156 5.23 -9.72 -1.84
C MET A 156 5.31 -11.23 -2.05
N ARG A 157 4.22 -11.97 -1.77
CA ARG A 157 4.20 -13.42 -1.96
C ARG A 157 4.34 -13.82 -3.42
N VAL A 158 3.59 -13.14 -4.30
CA VAL A 158 3.65 -13.36 -5.75
C VAL A 158 5.06 -13.09 -6.28
N ALA A 159 5.67 -11.98 -5.85
CA ALA A 159 7.02 -11.62 -6.24
C ALA A 159 8.05 -12.66 -5.77
N GLY A 160 7.99 -13.07 -4.50
CA GLY A 160 8.91 -14.08 -3.95
C GLY A 160 8.80 -15.42 -4.67
N ALA A 161 7.58 -15.92 -4.89
CA ALA A 161 7.36 -17.18 -5.58
C ALA A 161 7.79 -17.13 -7.06
N ALA A 162 7.54 -16.01 -7.74
CA ALA A 162 7.96 -15.80 -9.12
C ALA A 162 9.49 -15.77 -9.26
N VAL A 163 10.18 -15.09 -8.33
CA VAL A 163 11.66 -15.02 -8.29
C VAL A 163 12.26 -16.39 -8.02
N LYS A 164 11.72 -17.14 -7.06
CA LYS A 164 12.15 -18.54 -6.82
C LYS A 164 12.01 -19.40 -8.07
N SER A 165 10.91 -19.26 -8.81
CA SER A 165 10.68 -20.02 -10.03
C SER A 165 11.74 -19.76 -11.10
N VAL A 166 12.13 -18.50 -11.31
CA VAL A 166 13.16 -18.16 -12.32
C VAL A 166 14.58 -18.48 -11.84
N LEU A 167 14.84 -18.44 -10.53
CA LEU A 167 16.09 -18.91 -9.95
C LEU A 167 16.26 -20.43 -10.17
N LEU A 168 15.24 -21.23 -9.87
CA LEU A 168 15.23 -22.67 -10.14
C LEU A 168 15.43 -22.97 -11.63
N GLN A 169 14.78 -22.22 -12.52
CA GLN A 169 14.97 -22.38 -13.96
C GLN A 169 16.41 -22.05 -14.39
N ALA A 170 17.00 -20.95 -13.90
CA ALA A 170 18.37 -20.59 -14.23
C ALA A 170 19.39 -21.63 -13.73
N ALA A 171 19.17 -22.22 -12.55
CA ALA A 171 19.98 -23.32 -12.06
C ALA A 171 19.82 -24.60 -12.88
N ALA A 172 18.59 -24.93 -13.28
CA ALA A 172 18.30 -26.06 -14.18
C ALA A 172 19.05 -25.92 -15.51
N ASP A 173 19.00 -24.72 -16.10
CA ASP A 173 19.70 -24.39 -17.33
C ASP A 173 21.23 -24.45 -17.16
N THR A 174 21.75 -24.00 -16.00
CA THR A 174 23.19 -23.97 -15.71
C THR A 174 23.75 -25.37 -15.47
N TRP A 175 23.00 -26.21 -14.75
CA TRP A 175 23.43 -27.56 -14.39
C TRP A 175 23.03 -28.62 -15.42
N ASP A 176 22.22 -28.26 -16.42
CA ASP A 176 21.65 -29.15 -17.44
C ASP A 176 20.86 -30.30 -16.80
N VAL A 177 19.97 -29.95 -15.85
CA VAL A 177 19.11 -30.90 -15.11
C VAL A 177 17.65 -30.46 -15.14
N PRO A 178 16.68 -31.39 -15.00
CA PRO A 178 15.27 -31.04 -14.92
C PRO A 178 14.96 -30.15 -13.71
N VAL A 179 14.15 -29.10 -13.90
CA VAL A 179 13.82 -28.13 -12.84
C VAL A 179 13.04 -28.74 -11.67
N ASP A 180 12.32 -29.83 -11.90
CA ASP A 180 11.57 -30.59 -10.90
C ASP A 180 12.45 -31.48 -10.01
N GLU A 181 13.72 -31.67 -10.38
CA GLU A 181 14.73 -32.32 -9.53
C GLU A 181 15.41 -31.31 -8.57
N LEU A 182 15.16 -30.01 -8.75
CA LEU A 182 15.76 -28.94 -7.95
C LEU A 182 14.88 -28.53 -6.77
N ILE A 183 15.53 -28.24 -5.65
CA ILE A 183 14.88 -27.65 -4.49
C ILE A 183 15.56 -26.35 -4.09
N ALA A 184 14.74 -25.39 -3.65
CA ALA A 184 15.16 -24.16 -3.02
C ALA A 184 15.12 -24.34 -1.50
N ARG A 185 16.18 -23.97 -0.79
CA ARG A 185 16.25 -24.04 0.67
C ARG A 185 17.33 -23.12 1.21
N LYS A 186 16.98 -22.26 2.18
CA LYS A 186 17.92 -21.35 2.85
C LYS A 186 18.78 -20.55 1.86
N SER A 187 18.12 -19.89 0.90
CA SER A 187 18.78 -19.09 -0.15
C SER A 187 19.78 -19.87 -1.01
N HIS A 188 19.63 -21.19 -1.11
CA HIS A 188 20.41 -22.05 -1.99
C HIS A 188 19.49 -22.89 -2.87
N ILE A 189 19.98 -23.20 -4.07
CA ILE A 189 19.41 -24.24 -4.92
C ILE A 189 20.23 -25.51 -4.71
N ILE A 190 19.55 -26.65 -4.63
CA ILE A 190 20.15 -27.95 -4.36
C ILE A 190 19.62 -28.94 -5.40
N HIS A 191 20.54 -29.70 -5.99
CA HIS A 191 20.24 -30.86 -6.82
C HIS A 191 20.77 -32.12 -6.14
N ALA A 192 19.88 -32.92 -5.54
CA ALA A 192 20.28 -34.04 -4.71
C ALA A 192 20.95 -35.18 -5.51
N ALA A 193 20.55 -35.39 -6.78
CA ALA A 193 21.06 -36.49 -7.59
C ALA A 193 22.53 -36.31 -8.00
N SER A 194 22.99 -35.06 -8.15
CA SER A 194 24.40 -34.73 -8.47
C SER A 194 25.20 -34.18 -7.29
N ASP A 195 24.61 -34.12 -6.09
CA ASP A 195 25.21 -33.51 -4.89
C ASP A 195 25.68 -32.04 -5.11
N GLN A 196 24.96 -31.30 -5.97
CA GLN A 196 25.24 -29.90 -6.24
C GLN A 196 24.41 -28.99 -5.33
N SER A 197 25.05 -27.92 -4.85
CA SER A 197 24.38 -26.83 -4.15
C SER A 197 25.11 -25.51 -4.43
N ALA A 198 24.36 -24.46 -4.70
CA ALA A 198 24.88 -23.12 -4.91
C ALA A 198 23.91 -22.04 -4.39
N PRO A 199 24.42 -20.88 -3.95
CA PRO A 199 23.60 -19.76 -3.49
C PRO A 199 22.76 -19.16 -4.63
N TYR A 200 21.69 -18.44 -4.31
CA TYR A 200 20.88 -17.74 -5.32
C TYR A 200 21.68 -16.72 -6.12
N SER A 201 22.68 -16.07 -5.51
CA SER A 201 23.59 -15.12 -6.16
C SER A 201 24.26 -15.68 -7.43
N ASP A 202 24.57 -16.98 -7.47
CA ASP A 202 25.23 -17.62 -8.62
C ASP A 202 24.33 -17.66 -9.86
N PHE A 203 23.01 -17.67 -9.66
CA PHE A 203 22.00 -17.73 -10.72
C PHE A 203 21.31 -16.40 -10.96
N ALA A 204 21.55 -15.39 -10.11
CA ALA A 204 20.72 -14.20 -10.06
C ALA A 204 20.70 -13.44 -11.38
N GLN A 205 21.87 -13.20 -11.97
CA GLN A 205 21.98 -12.45 -13.24
C GLN A 205 21.25 -13.16 -14.39
N GLN A 206 21.43 -14.48 -14.54
CA GLN A 206 20.71 -15.24 -15.56
C GLN A 206 19.20 -15.24 -15.28
N ALA A 207 18.80 -15.51 -14.05
CA ALA A 207 17.40 -15.58 -13.64
C ALA A 207 16.66 -14.25 -13.86
N ALA A 208 17.32 -13.10 -13.67
CA ALA A 208 16.73 -11.78 -13.92
C ALA A 208 16.41 -11.53 -15.41
N THR A 209 17.03 -12.26 -16.34
CA THR A 209 16.71 -12.18 -17.78
C THR A 209 15.48 -13.00 -18.18
N LEU A 210 15.02 -13.90 -17.31
CA LEU A 210 13.88 -14.77 -17.57
C LEU A 210 12.55 -14.06 -17.30
N SER A 211 11.51 -14.43 -18.06
CA SER A 211 10.16 -13.92 -17.82
C SER A 211 9.59 -14.53 -16.54
N GLN A 212 9.35 -13.69 -15.53
CA GLN A 212 8.70 -14.10 -14.29
C GLN A 212 7.24 -14.54 -14.55
N PRO A 213 6.77 -15.66 -13.94
CA PRO A 213 5.40 -16.11 -14.09
C PRO A 213 4.43 -15.12 -13.43
N ALA A 214 3.36 -14.75 -14.13
CA ALA A 214 2.32 -13.86 -13.59
C ALA A 214 1.42 -14.53 -12.53
N LYS A 215 1.43 -15.87 -12.47
CA LYS A 215 0.66 -16.69 -11.53
C LYS A 215 1.52 -17.85 -11.01
N PRO A 216 2.55 -17.58 -10.19
CA PRO A 216 3.37 -18.64 -9.59
C PRO A 216 2.55 -19.47 -8.60
N ARG A 217 3.01 -20.69 -8.29
CA ARG A 217 2.47 -21.47 -7.18
C ARG A 217 2.87 -20.78 -5.87
N LEU A 218 1.87 -20.34 -5.11
CA LEU A 218 2.07 -19.84 -3.76
C LEU A 218 2.06 -20.99 -2.75
N LYS A 219 2.82 -20.84 -1.68
CA LYS A 219 2.80 -21.79 -0.56
C LYS A 219 1.44 -21.83 0.15
N THR A 220 1.04 -22.97 0.68
CA THR A 220 -0.03 -23.07 1.66
C THR A 220 0.50 -22.77 3.07
N THR A 221 -0.38 -22.51 4.02
CA THR A 221 0.01 -22.14 5.40
C THR A 221 0.85 -23.21 6.09
N ASP A 222 0.70 -24.48 5.73
CA ASP A 222 1.49 -25.60 6.23
C ASP A 222 2.87 -25.74 5.57
N GLU A 223 3.12 -25.04 4.46
CA GLU A 223 4.43 -24.98 3.78
C GLU A 223 5.29 -23.80 4.25
N TYR A 224 4.75 -22.93 5.10
CA TYR A 224 5.48 -21.77 5.62
C TYR A 224 6.60 -22.21 6.56
N THR A 225 7.72 -21.49 6.49
CA THR A 225 8.94 -21.76 7.28
C THR A 225 9.41 -20.55 8.09
N ILE A 226 9.00 -19.35 7.67
CA ILE A 226 9.29 -18.04 8.25
C ILE A 226 7.96 -17.37 8.67
N MET A 227 6.97 -17.32 7.78
CA MET A 227 5.66 -16.75 8.10
C MET A 227 5.01 -17.52 9.27
N GLY A 228 4.54 -16.78 10.28
CA GLY A 228 3.98 -17.36 11.51
C GLY A 228 5.02 -17.73 12.57
N THR A 229 6.30 -17.50 12.33
CA THR A 229 7.37 -17.64 13.33
C THR A 229 7.68 -16.31 14.03
N ASP A 230 8.31 -16.39 15.20
CA ASP A 230 8.81 -15.23 15.94
C ASP A 230 10.22 -14.87 15.47
N VAL A 231 10.32 -13.79 14.70
CA VAL A 231 11.59 -13.24 14.21
C VAL A 231 11.84 -11.86 14.80
N GLN A 232 13.12 -11.52 14.99
CA GLN A 232 13.50 -10.17 15.38
C GLN A 232 13.02 -9.16 14.33
N ARG A 233 12.17 -8.22 14.75
CA ARG A 233 11.67 -7.14 13.89
C ARG A 233 12.78 -6.16 13.53
N PHE A 234 12.85 -5.80 12.25
CA PHE A 234 13.83 -4.85 11.70
C PHE A 234 13.70 -3.46 12.32
N ASP A 235 12.49 -3.06 12.69
CA ASP A 235 12.20 -1.73 13.20
C ASP A 235 12.47 -1.56 14.70
N VAL A 236 12.67 -2.65 15.44
CA VAL A 236 12.82 -2.62 16.91
C VAL A 236 14.16 -2.02 17.36
N PRO A 237 15.33 -2.40 16.82
CA PRO A 237 16.61 -1.85 17.29
C PRO A 237 16.65 -0.32 17.30
N ALA A 238 16.27 0.30 16.17
CA ALA A 238 16.27 1.76 16.04
C ALA A 238 15.26 2.47 16.96
N LYS A 239 14.15 1.80 17.31
CA LYS A 239 13.17 2.31 18.27
C LYS A 239 13.64 2.19 19.71
N VAL A 240 14.46 1.19 20.01
CA VAL A 240 15.01 0.95 21.35
C VAL A 240 16.13 1.94 21.66
N ASP A 241 17.01 2.23 20.69
CA ASP A 241 18.13 3.15 20.88
C ASP A 241 17.84 4.62 20.53
N GLY A 242 16.66 4.90 19.95
CA GLY A 242 16.21 6.23 19.59
C GLY A 242 16.78 6.77 18.26
N SER A 243 17.40 5.91 17.44
CA SER A 243 17.85 6.28 16.10
C SER A 243 16.74 6.27 15.03
N ALA A 244 15.57 5.71 15.34
CA ALA A 244 14.40 5.75 14.47
C ALA A 244 13.92 7.19 14.24
N LEU A 245 13.76 7.58 12.98
CA LEU A 245 13.27 8.90 12.59
C LEU A 245 11.76 8.88 12.35
N PHE A 246 11.04 9.80 12.99
CA PHE A 246 9.62 10.05 12.79
C PHE A 246 9.44 11.40 12.07
N GLY A 247 8.21 11.68 11.62
CA GLY A 247 7.90 12.92 10.91
C GLY A 247 8.26 14.20 11.69
N ILE A 248 8.26 14.14 13.02
CA ILE A 248 8.65 15.27 13.89
C ILE A 248 10.17 15.50 13.94
N ASP A 249 10.97 14.49 13.61
CA ASP A 249 12.44 14.54 13.63
C ASP A 249 13.03 15.12 12.34
N ALA A 250 12.20 15.33 11.31
CA ALA A 250 12.61 15.94 10.07
C ALA A 250 13.04 17.39 10.28
N VAL A 251 14.32 17.69 10.00
CA VAL A 251 14.89 19.04 10.10
C VAL A 251 15.59 19.39 8.79
N LEU A 252 15.14 20.47 8.15
CA LEU A 252 15.73 20.99 6.91
C LEU A 252 16.55 22.28 7.17
N PRO A 253 17.62 22.54 6.38
CA PRO A 253 18.32 23.81 6.44
C PRO A 253 17.37 24.99 6.23
N GLY A 254 17.33 25.90 7.21
CA GLY A 254 16.48 27.09 7.15
C GLY A 254 14.98 26.86 7.40
N MET A 255 14.59 25.65 7.85
CA MET A 255 13.20 25.29 8.14
C MET A 255 12.50 26.32 9.04
N LYS A 256 11.23 26.57 8.75
CA LYS A 256 10.33 27.41 9.58
C LYS A 256 9.28 26.53 10.22
N TYR A 257 8.79 26.97 11.36
CA TYR A 257 7.81 26.25 12.15
C TYR A 257 6.48 26.99 12.12
N ALA A 258 5.41 26.26 11.81
CA ALA A 258 4.05 26.76 11.89
C ALA A 258 3.34 26.13 13.09
N THR A 259 2.54 26.91 13.79
CA THR A 259 1.53 26.40 14.73
C THR A 259 0.16 26.94 14.33
N VAL A 260 -0.90 26.20 14.63
CA VAL A 260 -2.25 26.47 14.13
C VAL A 260 -3.23 26.57 15.28
N LYS A 261 -4.12 27.57 15.21
CA LYS A 261 -5.34 27.67 16.03
C LYS A 261 -6.53 27.52 15.11
N ALA A 262 -7.15 26.35 15.13
CA ALA A 262 -8.39 26.08 14.43
C ALA A 262 -9.58 26.75 15.13
N ALA A 263 -10.65 26.98 14.38
CA ALA A 263 -11.91 27.43 14.93
C ALA A 263 -12.41 26.40 15.97
N PRO A 264 -12.92 26.85 17.11
CA PRO A 264 -13.34 25.95 18.18
C PRO A 264 -14.64 25.19 17.86
N VAL A 265 -15.38 25.60 16.82
CA VAL A 265 -16.69 25.05 16.46
C VAL A 265 -16.68 24.67 14.98
N PHE A 266 -17.17 23.47 14.66
CA PHE A 266 -17.27 23.00 13.28
C PHE A 266 -18.12 23.94 12.41
N GLY A 267 -17.56 24.31 11.25
CA GLY A 267 -18.18 25.23 10.30
C GLY A 267 -17.88 26.72 10.56
N ALA A 268 -17.31 27.07 11.72
CA ALA A 268 -16.93 28.44 12.01
C ALA A 268 -15.71 28.85 11.19
N LYS A 269 -15.68 30.12 10.80
CA LYS A 269 -14.58 30.73 10.05
C LYS A 269 -13.91 31.81 10.86
N VAL A 270 -12.69 32.15 10.48
CA VAL A 270 -11.97 33.28 11.02
C VAL A 270 -12.66 34.56 10.58
N LYS A 271 -13.24 35.27 11.54
CA LYS A 271 -13.91 36.57 11.34
C LYS A 271 -12.88 37.70 11.24
N SER A 272 -11.92 37.72 12.16
CA SER A 272 -10.89 38.76 12.22
C SER A 272 -9.60 38.24 12.86
N ILE A 273 -8.46 38.82 12.45
CA ILE A 273 -7.13 38.55 12.99
C ILE A 273 -6.41 39.89 13.17
N ASP A 274 -5.92 40.18 14.37
CA ASP A 274 -5.03 41.32 14.61
C ASP A 274 -3.56 40.91 14.51
N ALA A 275 -3.08 40.68 13.29
CA ALA A 275 -1.70 40.27 13.05
C ALA A 275 -0.67 41.34 13.47
N GLY A 276 -1.07 42.62 13.52
CA GLY A 276 -0.20 43.72 13.94
C GLY A 276 0.22 43.63 15.40
N SER A 277 -0.64 43.08 16.26
CA SER A 277 -0.37 42.91 17.70
C SER A 277 0.88 42.08 18.05
N ILE A 278 1.32 41.22 17.13
CA ILE A 278 2.46 40.31 17.33
C ILE A 278 3.64 40.60 16.39
N GLN A 279 3.58 41.65 15.56
CA GLN A 279 4.57 41.91 14.51
C GLN A 279 5.98 42.16 15.05
N ASP A 280 6.07 42.72 16.26
CA ASP A 280 7.35 43.04 16.91
C ASP A 280 7.92 41.87 17.73
N MET A 281 7.21 40.72 17.77
CA MET A 281 7.72 39.53 18.45
C MET A 281 8.89 38.92 17.67
N PRO A 282 9.99 38.52 18.34
CA PRO A 282 11.15 37.96 17.66
C PRO A 282 10.86 36.68 16.87
N GLY A 283 11.41 36.61 15.66
CA GLY A 283 11.38 35.40 14.82
C GLY A 283 10.06 35.14 14.09
N ILE A 284 9.04 35.99 14.26
CA ILE A 284 7.78 35.87 13.53
C ILE A 284 8.00 36.22 12.06
N ARG A 285 7.51 35.35 11.18
CA ARG A 285 7.66 35.48 9.72
C ARG A 285 6.35 35.78 9.03
N LYS A 286 5.26 35.13 9.46
CA LYS A 286 3.96 35.31 8.82
C LYS A 286 2.81 34.87 9.73
N VAL A 287 1.70 35.57 9.61
CA VAL A 287 0.38 35.10 10.05
C VAL A 287 -0.42 34.73 8.80
N VAL A 288 -1.00 33.54 8.78
CA VAL A 288 -1.74 33.00 7.63
C VAL A 288 -3.16 32.68 8.07
N ASN A 289 -4.14 33.30 7.41
CA ASN A 289 -5.54 32.90 7.53
C ASN A 289 -5.79 31.69 6.62
N LEU A 290 -6.24 30.58 7.19
CA LEU A 290 -6.57 29.33 6.50
C LEU A 290 -8.07 29.19 6.22
N GLY A 291 -8.88 30.19 6.59
CA GLY A 291 -10.34 30.18 6.44
C GLY A 291 -11.03 29.83 7.75
N ASP A 292 -10.87 28.59 8.22
CA ASP A 292 -11.38 28.08 9.49
C ASP A 292 -10.31 27.96 10.58
N ALA A 293 -9.08 28.38 10.28
CA ALA A 293 -7.97 28.38 11.21
C ALA A 293 -7.02 29.55 10.93
N VAL A 294 -6.17 29.87 11.91
CA VAL A 294 -5.04 30.77 11.71
C VAL A 294 -3.73 30.05 12.05
N ALA A 295 -2.71 30.26 11.22
CA ALA A 295 -1.38 29.75 11.45
C ALA A 295 -0.38 30.88 11.68
N VAL A 296 0.51 30.72 12.66
CA VAL A 296 1.68 31.59 12.85
C VAL A 296 2.92 30.82 12.46
N VAL A 297 3.70 31.41 11.55
CA VAL A 297 4.97 30.88 11.05
C VAL A 297 6.13 31.67 11.66
N ALA A 298 7.10 30.97 12.24
CA ALA A 298 8.28 31.58 12.87
C ALA A 298 9.57 30.79 12.60
N ASP A 299 10.70 31.35 13.03
CA ASP A 299 12.02 30.71 12.96
C ASP A 299 12.16 29.48 13.87
N GLY A 300 11.37 29.41 14.95
CA GLY A 300 11.35 28.30 15.89
C GLY A 300 9.94 28.00 16.38
N TYR A 301 9.68 26.73 16.72
CA TYR A 301 8.38 26.28 17.24
C TYR A 301 7.90 27.13 18.42
N TRP A 302 8.78 27.38 19.40
CA TRP A 302 8.41 28.11 20.61
C TRP A 302 8.00 29.57 20.34
N GLN A 303 8.69 30.24 19.40
CA GLN A 303 8.34 31.59 18.97
C GLN A 303 6.96 31.60 18.29
N ALA A 304 6.71 30.64 17.39
CA ALA A 304 5.42 30.50 16.71
C ALA A 304 4.29 30.29 17.74
N LYS A 305 4.49 29.38 18.71
CA LYS A 305 3.50 29.05 19.75
C LYS A 305 3.18 30.25 20.64
N GLN A 306 4.20 30.94 21.15
CA GLN A 306 4.00 32.11 21.99
C GLN A 306 3.28 33.25 21.26
N ALA A 307 3.56 33.45 19.98
CA ALA A 307 2.86 34.45 19.18
C ALA A 307 1.41 34.04 18.88
N LEU A 308 1.15 32.78 18.53
CA LEU A 308 -0.21 32.28 18.31
C LEU A 308 -1.09 32.42 19.56
N ASP A 309 -0.52 32.18 20.75
CA ASP A 309 -1.25 32.30 22.02
C ASP A 309 -1.63 33.76 22.36
N ARG A 310 -0.85 34.73 21.84
CA ARG A 310 -1.10 36.17 22.05
C ARG A 310 -1.93 36.80 20.94
N LEU A 311 -1.99 36.15 19.77
CA LEU A 311 -2.69 36.66 18.60
C LEU A 311 -4.20 36.77 18.89
N PRO A 312 -4.79 37.97 18.85
CA PRO A 312 -6.23 38.14 18.91
C PRO A 312 -6.86 37.59 17.62
N VAL A 313 -7.76 36.61 17.80
CA VAL A 313 -8.48 35.94 16.72
C VAL A 313 -9.93 35.84 17.12
N GLU A 314 -10.81 36.38 16.29
CA GLU A 314 -12.25 36.18 16.42
C GLU A 314 -12.72 35.18 15.38
N PHE A 315 -13.57 34.25 15.80
CA PHE A 315 -14.25 33.31 14.92
C PHE A 315 -15.72 33.71 14.79
N GLU A 316 -16.31 33.37 13.65
CA GLU A 316 -17.75 33.50 13.40
C GLU A 316 -18.55 32.49 14.25
N GLU A 317 -19.80 32.80 14.54
CA GLU A 317 -20.76 31.80 15.01
C GLU A 317 -21.19 30.92 13.82
N ALA A 318 -21.22 29.61 14.02
CA ALA A 318 -21.53 28.61 13.01
C ALA A 318 -22.89 27.92 13.26
N GLY A 319 -23.57 28.22 14.37
CA GLY A 319 -24.85 27.61 14.74
C GLY A 319 -24.71 26.20 15.34
N ASN A 320 -23.49 25.74 15.58
CA ASN A 320 -23.19 24.43 16.16
C ASN A 320 -22.60 24.50 17.58
N GLU A 321 -22.56 25.70 18.18
CA GLU A 321 -21.93 25.98 19.49
C GLU A 321 -22.52 25.16 20.63
N ALA A 322 -23.80 24.80 20.52
CA ALA A 322 -24.57 24.11 21.55
C ALA A 322 -24.92 22.66 21.17
N VAL A 323 -24.35 22.12 20.08
CA VAL A 323 -24.63 20.74 19.65
C VAL A 323 -23.99 19.77 20.62
N GLU A 324 -24.82 18.90 21.20
CA GLU A 324 -24.36 17.82 22.07
C GLU A 324 -24.50 16.46 21.40
N GLN A 325 -23.84 15.44 21.96
CA GLN A 325 -23.98 14.05 21.50
C GLN A 325 -25.44 13.59 21.45
N SER A 326 -26.29 14.07 22.36
CA SER A 326 -27.71 13.73 22.37
C SER A 326 -28.46 14.26 21.15
N ASP A 327 -28.04 15.40 20.61
CA ASP A 327 -28.64 15.99 19.41
C ASP A 327 -28.17 15.28 18.15
N ILE A 328 -26.89 14.88 18.09
CA ILE A 328 -26.34 14.02 17.03
C ILE A 328 -27.10 12.69 16.95
N PHE A 329 -27.35 12.04 18.10
CA PHE A 329 -28.12 10.79 18.11
C PHE A 329 -29.57 10.98 17.70
N LYS A 330 -30.25 12.04 18.17
CA LYS A 330 -31.62 12.34 17.70
C LYS A 330 -31.65 12.59 16.20
N GLN A 331 -30.62 13.26 15.67
CA GLN A 331 -30.48 13.54 14.25
C GLN A 331 -30.32 12.25 13.45
N PHE A 332 -29.46 11.32 13.86
CA PHE A 332 -29.30 10.03 13.20
C PHE A 332 -30.59 9.20 13.21
N THR A 333 -31.26 9.09 14.37
CA THR A 333 -32.54 8.37 14.45
C THR A 333 -33.57 8.96 13.50
N ARG A 334 -33.71 10.30 13.47
CA ARG A 334 -34.65 10.98 12.57
C ARG A 334 -34.35 10.69 11.10
N ASP A 335 -33.10 10.75 10.70
CA ASP A 335 -32.72 10.56 9.29
C ASP A 335 -32.89 9.09 8.86
N MET A 336 -32.58 8.14 9.74
CA MET A 336 -32.84 6.72 9.52
C MET A 336 -34.35 6.43 9.39
N ASP A 337 -35.16 6.93 10.33
CA ASP A 337 -36.62 6.76 10.31
C ASP A 337 -37.23 7.37 9.04
N THR A 338 -36.72 8.52 8.59
CA THR A 338 -37.16 9.18 7.36
C THR A 338 -36.79 8.36 6.12
N ALA A 339 -35.56 7.82 6.07
CA ALA A 339 -35.12 6.99 4.95
C ALA A 339 -35.96 5.70 4.83
N LEU A 340 -36.21 5.03 5.96
CA LEU A 340 -37.11 3.87 6.06
C LEU A 340 -38.52 4.20 5.55
N ALA A 341 -39.08 5.34 6.00
CA ALA A 341 -40.44 5.74 5.63
C ALA A 341 -40.58 6.06 4.13
N ASN A 342 -39.52 6.58 3.50
CA ASN A 342 -39.51 6.93 2.08
C ASN A 342 -39.07 5.78 1.17
N GLY A 343 -38.47 4.72 1.72
CA GLY A 343 -37.80 3.68 0.94
C GLY A 343 -36.51 4.16 0.28
N ASP A 344 -35.83 5.15 0.89
CA ASP A 344 -34.56 5.72 0.42
C ASP A 344 -33.34 4.90 0.91
N GLU A 345 -33.58 3.71 1.46
CA GLU A 345 -32.55 2.82 1.98
C GLU A 345 -31.66 2.27 0.86
N ILE A 346 -30.35 2.22 1.12
CA ILE A 346 -29.38 1.62 0.20
C ILE A 346 -28.90 0.31 0.82
N VAL A 347 -29.04 -0.78 0.06
CA VAL A 347 -28.52 -2.08 0.45
C VAL A 347 -27.00 -2.07 0.33
N ASP A 348 -26.31 -2.09 1.47
CA ASP A 348 -24.84 -2.12 1.54
C ASP A 348 -24.29 -3.51 1.16
N GLN A 349 -24.90 -4.58 1.69
CA GLN A 349 -24.53 -5.95 1.38
C GLN A 349 -25.76 -6.88 1.38
N GLN A 350 -25.85 -7.77 0.38
CA GLN A 350 -26.87 -8.80 0.31
C GLN A 350 -26.23 -10.18 0.10
N THR A 351 -26.49 -11.11 1.00
CA THR A 351 -26.08 -12.51 0.88
C THR A 351 -27.27 -13.41 1.13
N GLY A 352 -27.77 -14.07 0.09
CA GLY A 352 -28.99 -14.86 0.16
C GLY A 352 -30.26 -14.00 0.32
N ASP A 353 -31.33 -14.64 0.83
CA ASP A 353 -32.62 -14.01 1.12
C ASP A 353 -32.77 -13.84 2.64
N ALA A 354 -32.29 -12.70 3.14
CA ALA A 354 -32.28 -12.39 4.57
C ALA A 354 -33.70 -12.24 5.14
N ASP A 355 -34.63 -11.65 4.37
CA ASP A 355 -36.01 -11.40 4.79
C ASP A 355 -36.77 -12.72 4.99
N ALA A 356 -36.63 -13.66 4.05
CA ALA A 356 -37.22 -14.99 4.18
C ALA A 356 -36.61 -15.75 5.38
N ALA A 357 -35.30 -15.66 5.58
CA ALA A 357 -34.61 -16.31 6.69
C ALA A 357 -35.06 -15.74 8.04
N MET A 358 -35.18 -14.41 8.16
CA MET A 358 -35.64 -13.74 9.38
C MET A 358 -37.11 -14.07 9.68
N SER A 359 -37.97 -14.09 8.66
CA SER A 359 -39.39 -14.44 8.80
C SER A 359 -39.63 -15.89 9.25
N ALA A 360 -38.74 -16.81 8.87
CA ALA A 360 -38.81 -18.22 9.23
C ALA A 360 -38.05 -18.56 10.53
N ALA A 361 -37.36 -17.59 11.14
CA ALA A 361 -36.53 -17.82 12.31
C ALA A 361 -37.38 -18.22 13.54
N SER A 362 -36.93 -19.23 14.28
CA SER A 362 -37.58 -19.65 15.53
C SER A 362 -37.33 -18.68 16.69
N SER A 363 -36.31 -17.82 16.57
CA SER A 363 -35.97 -16.77 17.54
C SER A 363 -35.29 -15.60 16.83
N VAL A 364 -35.72 -14.38 17.13
CA VAL A 364 -35.12 -13.13 16.65
C VAL A 364 -34.60 -12.36 17.86
N VAL A 365 -33.37 -11.86 17.77
CA VAL A 365 -32.76 -10.97 18.77
C VAL A 365 -32.40 -9.67 18.07
N GLU A 366 -32.91 -8.58 18.61
CA GLU A 366 -32.65 -7.23 18.11
C GLU A 366 -31.96 -6.41 19.20
N ALA A 367 -30.94 -5.66 18.81
CA ALA A 367 -30.22 -4.76 19.70
C ALA A 367 -29.69 -3.57 18.91
N GLU A 368 -29.84 -2.37 19.49
CA GLU A 368 -29.27 -1.14 18.95
C GLU A 368 -27.97 -0.81 19.70
N TYR A 369 -26.91 -0.55 18.94
CA TYR A 369 -25.62 -0.13 19.47
C TYR A 369 -25.29 1.26 18.94
N ARG A 370 -24.82 2.14 19.83
CA ARG A 370 -24.35 3.48 19.46
C ARG A 370 -22.92 3.67 19.91
N VAL A 371 -22.12 4.34 19.09
CA VAL A 371 -20.75 4.75 19.43
C VAL A 371 -20.78 6.27 19.69
N PRO A 372 -20.30 6.76 20.85
CA PRO A 372 -20.22 8.19 21.13
C PRO A 372 -19.24 8.89 20.17
N TYR A 373 -19.40 10.20 20.01
CA TYR A 373 -18.49 11.06 19.22
C TYR A 373 -17.44 11.70 20.13
#